data_AF-A0A0W8E6D7-F1
#
_entry.id   AF-A0A0W8E6D7-F1
#
_cell.length_a   1.000
_cell.length_b   1.000
_cell.length_c   1.000
_cell.angle_alpha   90.00
_cell.angle_beta   90.00
_cell.angle_gamma   90.00
#
_symmetry.space_group_name_H-M   'P 1'
#
loop_
_entity.id
_entity.type
_entity.pdbx_description
1 polymer ?
#
loop_
_entity_poly.entity_id
_entity_poly.type
_entity_poly.pdbx_seq_one_letter_code
_entity_poly.pdbx_strand_id
1 'polypeptide(L)'
;MLESKHLRSMILVTFIAILLIISATLIIANYRNNISQKPIAPSEKQPDDEDLDWYIRFSVEDQQATGYVAEAYSPITSSGEVCFIGGVAMHPVYPINAGGDPLIPAIPFGTTLYLDKPINVQGKEYTSFQVMDTGDVYYGLWPEYPYWVDIYFGTANYYNRLDAINFGTEKVSYYWIEEWR
;
A
#
# COMPACT_ATOMS: atom_id res chain seq x y z
N MET A 1 40.88 -81.13 6.80
CA MET A 1 39.98 -81.04 5.64
C MET A 1 38.71 -80.32 6.11
N LEU A 2 38.68 -78.98 6.08
CA LEU A 2 37.45 -78.24 6.34
C LEU A 2 36.57 -78.40 5.09
N GLU A 3 35.38 -78.97 5.22
CA GLU A 3 34.50 -79.29 4.10
C GLU A 3 34.20 -78.04 3.26
N SER A 4 34.38 -78.15 1.94
CA SER A 4 34.24 -77.03 1.00
C SER A 4 32.88 -76.33 1.05
N LYS A 5 31.84 -77.01 1.54
CA LYS A 5 30.50 -76.44 1.80
C LYS A 5 30.51 -75.44 2.96
N HIS A 6 31.19 -75.74 4.06
CA HIS A 6 31.31 -74.84 5.20
C HIS A 6 32.13 -73.59 4.85
N LEU A 7 33.19 -73.74 4.04
CA LEU A 7 33.97 -72.60 3.56
C LEU A 7 33.15 -71.69 2.64
N ARG A 8 32.38 -72.25 1.70
CA ARG A 8 31.47 -71.47 0.82
C ARG A 8 30.36 -70.77 1.60
N SER A 9 29.79 -71.46 2.60
CA SER A 9 28.78 -70.88 3.49
C SER A 9 29.34 -69.75 4.35
N MET A 10 30.55 -69.91 4.90
CA MET A 10 31.24 -68.82 5.61
C MET A 10 31.46 -67.63 4.68
N ILE A 11 32.03 -67.83 3.49
CA ILE A 11 32.29 -66.73 2.52
C ILE A 11 31.00 -65.99 2.17
N LEU A 12 29.90 -66.71 1.94
CA LEU A 12 28.60 -66.10 1.64
C LEU A 12 28.06 -65.27 2.81
N VAL A 13 28.16 -65.79 4.04
CA VAL A 13 27.73 -65.08 5.25
C VAL A 13 28.58 -63.83 5.47
N THR A 14 29.91 -63.92 5.29
CA THR A 14 30.80 -62.76 5.41
C THR A 14 30.49 -61.70 4.35
N PHE A 15 30.21 -62.12 3.11
CA PHE A 15 29.87 -61.20 2.03
C PHE A 15 28.54 -60.48 2.30
N ILE A 16 27.53 -61.20 2.77
CA ILE A 16 26.23 -60.60 3.18
C ILE A 16 26.42 -59.63 4.35
N ALA A 17 27.24 -59.98 5.35
CA ALA A 17 27.52 -59.11 6.48
C ALA A 17 28.21 -57.81 6.04
N ILE A 18 29.18 -57.88 5.12
CA ILE A 18 29.84 -56.69 4.56
C ILE A 18 28.84 -55.84 3.78
N LEU A 19 27.97 -56.44 2.97
CA LEU A 19 26.93 -55.74 2.21
C LEU A 19 25.95 -55.01 3.12
N LEU A 20 25.54 -55.64 4.23
CA LEU A 20 24.68 -55.03 5.23
C LEU A 20 25.36 -53.84 5.90
N ILE A 21 26.64 -53.95 6.27
CA ILE A 21 27.41 -52.84 6.84
C ILE A 21 27.49 -51.66 5.86
N ILE A 22 27.79 -51.92 4.57
CA ILE A 22 27.85 -50.87 3.53
C ILE A 22 26.47 -50.22 3.33
N SER A 23 25.40 -51.00 3.31
CA SER A 23 24.05 -50.44 3.18
C SER A 23 23.67 -49.57 4.39
N ALA A 24 24.02 -50.00 5.60
CA ALA A 24 23.76 -49.26 6.82
C ALA A 24 24.55 -47.94 6.86
N THR A 25 25.82 -47.94 6.44
CA THR A 25 26.63 -46.72 6.38
C THR A 25 26.12 -45.75 5.33
N LEU A 26 25.68 -46.22 4.16
CA LEU A 26 25.06 -45.38 3.13
C LEU A 26 23.73 -44.78 3.60
N ILE A 27 22.89 -45.55 4.29
CA ILE A 27 21.63 -45.06 4.86
C ILE A 27 21.91 -44.00 5.94
N ILE A 28 22.87 -44.24 6.84
CA ILE A 28 23.24 -43.27 7.88
C ILE A 28 23.84 -42.00 7.28
N ALA A 29 24.67 -42.11 6.24
CA ALA A 29 25.23 -40.96 5.53
C ALA A 29 24.13 -40.14 4.83
N ASN A 30 23.17 -40.80 4.19
CA ASN A 30 22.04 -40.14 3.55
C ASN A 30 21.11 -39.50 4.60
N TYR A 31 20.91 -40.13 5.75
CA TYR A 31 20.12 -39.58 6.85
C TYR A 31 20.83 -38.39 7.51
N ARG A 32 22.16 -38.43 7.68
CA ARG A 32 22.97 -37.28 8.15
C ARG A 32 22.91 -36.09 7.20
N ASN A 33 22.88 -36.31 5.88
CA ASN A 33 22.72 -35.23 4.91
C ASN A 33 21.30 -34.60 4.93
N ASN A 34 20.29 -35.34 5.40
CA ASN A 34 18.91 -34.86 5.51
C ASN A 34 18.55 -34.32 6.91
N ILE A 35 19.40 -34.51 7.93
CA ILE A 35 19.22 -33.90 9.24
C ILE A 35 20.01 -32.60 9.31
N SER A 36 19.27 -31.51 9.08
CA SER A 36 19.55 -30.17 9.61
C SER A 36 20.77 -29.45 9.03
N GLN A 37 20.63 -28.96 7.80
CA GLN A 37 20.75 -27.51 7.69
C GLN A 37 19.44 -26.93 8.24
N LYS A 38 19.41 -26.61 9.54
CA LYS A 38 18.47 -25.60 10.02
C LYS A 38 18.66 -24.42 9.05
N PRO A 39 17.60 -23.85 8.45
CA PRO A 39 17.78 -22.61 7.71
C PRO A 39 18.56 -21.71 8.64
N ILE A 40 19.75 -21.29 8.21
CA ILE A 40 20.34 -20.09 8.78
C ILE A 40 19.22 -19.09 8.51
N ALA A 41 18.48 -18.72 9.56
CA ALA A 41 17.61 -17.55 9.48
C ALA A 41 18.48 -16.52 8.78
N PRO A 42 17.99 -15.85 7.70
CA PRO A 42 18.75 -14.75 7.13
C PRO A 42 19.31 -14.00 8.31
N SER A 43 20.65 -13.87 8.38
CA SER A 43 21.22 -12.99 9.38
C SER A 43 20.42 -11.73 9.17
N GLU A 44 19.53 -11.43 10.11
CA GLU A 44 18.91 -10.13 10.20
C GLU A 44 20.19 -9.31 10.31
N LYS A 45 20.60 -8.72 9.19
CA LYS A 45 21.37 -7.51 9.29
C LYS A 45 20.45 -6.73 10.20
N GLN A 46 20.82 -6.62 11.48
CA GLN A 46 20.43 -5.46 12.24
C GLN A 46 20.64 -4.36 11.22
N PRO A 47 19.59 -3.63 10.81
CA PRO A 47 19.81 -2.53 9.92
C PRO A 47 20.99 -1.82 10.53
N ASP A 48 22.07 -1.71 9.76
CA ASP A 48 23.06 -0.68 10.03
C ASP A 48 22.22 0.58 10.32
N ASP A 49 22.61 1.49 11.21
CA ASP A 49 21.90 2.77 11.44
C ASP A 49 21.86 3.60 10.12
N GLU A 50 21.24 3.07 9.08
CA GLU A 50 20.67 3.72 7.92
C GLU A 50 19.62 4.59 8.55
N ASP A 51 19.84 5.90 8.43
CA ASP A 51 18.98 6.97 8.91
C ASP A 51 17.51 6.53 8.82
N LEU A 52 16.93 6.13 9.96
CA LEU A 52 15.55 5.67 10.00
C LEU A 52 14.67 6.89 9.78
N ASP A 53 14.06 6.98 8.61
CA ASP A 53 13.04 7.98 8.33
C ASP A 53 11.80 7.66 9.18
N TRP A 54 11.49 8.58 10.10
CA TRP A 54 10.27 8.49 10.89
C TRP A 54 9.11 9.06 10.07
N TYR A 55 7.94 8.44 10.21
CA TYR A 55 6.72 8.90 9.54
C TYR A 55 5.59 9.06 10.56
N ILE A 56 4.73 10.05 10.32
CA ILE A 56 3.48 10.22 11.05
C ILE A 56 2.30 9.90 10.15
N ARG A 57 1.35 9.14 10.69
CA ARG A 57 0.04 8.92 10.09
C ARG A 57 -0.98 9.85 10.74
N PHE A 58 -1.58 10.71 9.94
CA PHE A 58 -2.73 11.51 10.32
C PHE A 58 -4.00 10.87 9.78
N SER A 59 -5.11 11.02 10.49
CA SER A 59 -6.41 10.49 10.07
C SER A 59 -7.54 11.41 10.46
N VAL A 60 -8.57 11.44 9.64
CA VAL A 60 -9.81 12.18 9.85
C VAL A 60 -11.00 11.25 9.59
N GLU A 61 -12.07 11.47 10.34
CA GLU A 61 -13.29 10.66 10.26
C GLU A 61 -14.48 11.54 9.87
N ASP A 62 -15.42 10.96 9.13
CA ASP A 62 -16.73 11.53 8.79
C ASP A 62 -16.69 12.97 8.21
N GLN A 63 -15.67 13.24 7.38
CA GLN A 63 -15.55 14.51 6.65
C GLN A 63 -16.52 14.56 5.49
N GLN A 64 -16.98 15.76 5.11
CA GLN A 64 -17.80 15.92 3.91
C GLN A 64 -16.98 15.64 2.65
N ALA A 65 -17.57 14.94 1.70
CA ALA A 65 -17.07 14.83 0.34
C ALA A 65 -18.16 15.21 -0.65
N THR A 66 -17.79 16.03 -1.63
CA THR A 66 -18.64 16.44 -2.75
C THR A 66 -17.97 16.10 -4.07
N GLY A 67 -18.74 16.09 -5.16
CA GLY A 67 -18.23 15.83 -6.50
C GLY A 67 -18.27 17.10 -7.36
N TYR A 68 -17.20 17.36 -8.11
CA TYR A 68 -17.16 18.47 -9.07
C TYR A 68 -16.65 18.03 -10.45
N VAL A 69 -16.95 18.86 -11.44
CA VAL A 69 -16.41 18.74 -12.81
C VAL A 69 -15.73 20.05 -13.19
N ALA A 70 -14.76 19.98 -14.09
CA ALA A 70 -14.09 21.16 -14.65
C ALA A 70 -14.48 21.34 -16.11
N GLU A 71 -14.65 22.58 -16.56
CA GLU A 71 -14.95 22.86 -17.97
C GLU A 71 -13.82 22.39 -18.88
N ALA A 72 -14.16 22.14 -20.15
CA ALA A 72 -13.14 21.96 -21.17
C ALA A 72 -12.27 23.23 -21.23
N TYR A 73 -10.95 23.07 -21.17
CA TYR A 73 -10.00 24.18 -21.11
C TYR A 73 -10.09 25.04 -19.84
N SER A 74 -10.62 24.50 -18.74
CA SER A 74 -10.46 25.13 -17.43
C SER A 74 -8.99 25.48 -17.17
N PRO A 75 -8.73 26.58 -16.42
CA PRO A 75 -7.39 26.88 -15.94
C PRO A 75 -6.75 25.67 -15.25
N ILE A 76 -5.41 25.65 -15.24
CA ILE A 76 -4.67 24.70 -14.41
C ILE A 76 -5.10 24.83 -12.94
N THR A 77 -5.03 23.72 -12.22
CA THR A 77 -5.30 23.67 -10.79
C THR A 77 -4.32 24.56 -10.01
N SER A 78 -4.63 24.80 -8.75
CA SER A 78 -3.80 25.58 -7.83
C SER A 78 -2.42 24.96 -7.60
N SER A 79 -2.24 23.66 -7.83
CA SER A 79 -0.93 23.00 -7.82
C SER A 79 -0.07 23.31 -9.06
N GLY A 80 -0.68 23.87 -10.11
CA GLY A 80 -0.06 24.09 -11.42
C GLY A 80 -0.28 22.94 -12.42
N GLU A 81 -0.98 21.88 -12.02
CA GLU A 81 -1.23 20.70 -12.87
C GLU A 81 -2.64 20.72 -13.49
N VAL A 82 -2.88 19.88 -14.49
CA VAL A 82 -4.23 19.66 -15.04
C VAL A 82 -5.04 18.75 -14.12
N CYS A 83 -6.36 18.95 -14.03
CA CYS A 83 -7.22 18.06 -13.26
C CYS A 83 -7.15 16.62 -13.81
N PHE A 84 -7.14 15.63 -12.93
CA PHE A 84 -7.14 14.21 -13.27
C PHE A 84 -8.11 13.41 -12.40
N ILE A 85 -8.70 12.34 -12.94
CA ILE A 85 -9.53 11.42 -12.17
C ILE A 85 -8.65 10.71 -11.14
N GLY A 86 -9.08 10.73 -9.87
CA GLY A 86 -8.23 10.35 -8.75
C GLY A 86 -7.62 11.55 -8.01
N GLY A 87 -7.88 12.77 -8.48
CA GLY A 87 -7.54 14.00 -7.79
C GLY A 87 -8.69 14.59 -6.98
N VAL A 88 -8.35 15.33 -5.92
CA VAL A 88 -9.29 16.11 -5.09
C VAL A 88 -8.85 17.56 -4.95
N ALA A 89 -9.82 18.44 -4.74
CA ALA A 89 -9.59 19.78 -4.23
C ALA A 89 -9.79 19.81 -2.71
N MET A 90 -8.92 20.56 -2.02
CA MET A 90 -8.94 20.76 -0.57
C MET A 90 -9.07 22.25 -0.28
N HIS A 91 -9.80 22.66 0.75
CA HIS A 91 -9.79 24.08 1.14
C HIS A 91 -8.37 24.53 1.57
N PRO A 92 -8.05 25.84 1.52
CA PRO A 92 -6.75 26.32 2.00
C PRO A 92 -6.55 26.00 3.48
N VAL A 93 -5.33 26.02 4.02
CA VAL A 93 -5.04 25.75 5.45
C VAL A 93 -5.62 26.81 6.40
N TYR A 94 -5.81 28.03 5.89
CA TYR A 94 -6.54 29.10 6.56
C TYR A 94 -7.47 29.78 5.55
N PRO A 95 -8.67 30.23 5.96
CA PRO A 95 -9.55 30.95 5.07
C PRO A 95 -8.98 32.35 4.76
N ILE A 96 -9.30 32.88 3.58
CA ILE A 96 -8.66 34.12 3.10
C ILE A 96 -9.03 35.35 3.94
N ASN A 97 -10.21 35.35 4.56
CA ASN A 97 -10.67 36.40 5.46
C ASN A 97 -9.90 36.42 6.80
N ALA A 98 -9.16 35.36 7.12
CA ALA A 98 -8.25 35.28 8.26
C ALA A 98 -6.78 35.54 7.85
N GLY A 99 -6.53 35.96 6.60
CA GLY A 99 -5.19 36.19 6.07
C GLY A 99 -4.51 34.95 5.49
N GLY A 100 -5.27 33.88 5.20
CA GLY A 100 -4.77 32.68 4.54
C GLY A 100 -4.42 32.90 3.07
N ASP A 101 -3.44 32.15 2.58
CA ASP A 101 -3.12 32.06 1.16
C ASP A 101 -4.04 31.00 0.50
N PRO A 102 -4.85 31.37 -0.51
CA PRO A 102 -5.74 30.43 -1.17
C PRO A 102 -5.00 29.30 -1.88
N LEU A 103 -3.71 29.43 -2.17
CA LEU A 103 -2.91 28.42 -2.87
C LEU A 103 -2.24 27.40 -1.94
N ILE A 104 -2.39 27.54 -0.62
CA ILE A 104 -1.80 26.62 0.35
C ILE A 104 -2.93 25.75 0.93
N PRO A 105 -3.12 24.50 0.45
CA PRO A 105 -4.19 23.62 0.92
C PRO A 105 -3.98 23.15 2.37
N ALA A 106 -5.06 22.77 3.06
CA ALA A 106 -5.00 22.21 4.41
C ALA A 106 -4.20 20.91 4.51
N ILE A 107 -4.17 20.13 3.43
CA ILE A 107 -3.27 19.00 3.23
C ILE A 107 -2.44 19.28 1.98
N PRO A 108 -1.09 19.17 2.00
CA PRO A 108 -0.22 19.59 0.90
C PRO A 108 -0.55 18.94 -0.45
N PHE A 109 -0.34 19.67 -1.55
CA PHE A 109 -0.44 19.10 -2.90
C PHE A 109 0.45 17.86 -3.08
N GLY A 110 -0.02 16.91 -3.89
CA GLY A 110 0.66 15.64 -4.14
C GLY A 110 0.45 14.60 -3.04
N THR A 111 -0.07 14.98 -1.86
CA THR A 111 -0.38 14.05 -0.77
C THR A 111 -1.44 13.05 -1.19
N THR A 112 -1.20 11.78 -0.92
CA THR A 112 -2.16 10.70 -1.15
C THR A 112 -3.03 10.52 0.09
N LEU A 113 -4.34 10.69 -0.08
CA LEU A 113 -5.38 10.41 0.90
C LEU A 113 -5.84 8.96 0.70
N TYR A 114 -5.57 8.09 1.66
CA TYR A 114 -6.01 6.69 1.64
C TYR A 114 -7.37 6.57 2.32
N LEU A 115 -8.36 6.09 1.59
CA LEU A 115 -9.74 6.01 2.04
C LEU A 115 -9.97 4.74 2.88
N ASP A 116 -10.80 4.87 3.91
CA ASP A 116 -11.25 3.70 4.68
C ASP A 116 -12.24 2.84 3.88
N LYS A 117 -12.99 3.47 2.96
CA LYS A 117 -13.92 2.81 2.04
C LYS A 117 -13.69 3.31 0.62
N PRO A 118 -13.69 2.42 -0.40
CA PRO A 118 -13.55 2.84 -1.78
C PRO A 118 -14.70 3.75 -2.22
N ILE A 119 -14.41 4.69 -3.11
CA ILE A 119 -15.41 5.56 -3.76
C ILE A 119 -15.44 5.28 -5.25
N ASN A 120 -16.64 5.19 -5.82
CA ASN A 120 -16.82 5.01 -7.25
C ASN A 120 -16.79 6.37 -7.95
N VAL A 121 -15.87 6.54 -8.89
CA VAL A 121 -15.77 7.71 -9.76
C VAL A 121 -15.76 7.23 -11.20
N GLN A 122 -16.76 7.65 -11.98
CA GLN A 122 -16.92 7.27 -13.40
C GLN A 122 -16.88 5.74 -13.63
N GLY A 123 -17.52 4.96 -12.75
CA GLY A 123 -17.58 3.50 -12.87
C GLY A 123 -16.33 2.75 -12.39
N LYS A 124 -15.33 3.46 -11.85
CA LYS A 124 -14.12 2.85 -11.27
C LYS A 124 -14.04 3.12 -9.78
N GLU A 125 -13.71 2.09 -9.01
CA GLU A 125 -13.44 2.25 -7.58
C GLU A 125 -12.04 2.82 -7.34
N TYR A 126 -11.97 3.82 -6.46
CA TYR A 126 -10.75 4.43 -5.96
C TYR A 126 -10.65 4.19 -4.46
N THR A 127 -9.51 3.66 -4.02
CA THR A 127 -9.16 3.49 -2.60
C THR A 127 -8.30 4.65 -2.08
N SER A 128 -7.94 5.57 -2.95
CA SER A 128 -7.14 6.74 -2.61
C SER A 128 -7.36 7.87 -3.60
N PHE A 129 -7.13 9.09 -3.14
CA PHE A 129 -7.09 10.29 -3.97
C PHE A 129 -5.81 11.09 -3.71
N GLN A 130 -5.41 11.92 -4.67
CA GLN A 130 -4.29 12.83 -4.51
C GLN A 130 -4.78 14.28 -4.42
N VAL A 131 -4.25 15.05 -3.48
CA VAL A 131 -4.57 16.49 -3.39
C VAL A 131 -3.91 17.22 -4.55
N MET A 132 -4.72 17.86 -5.40
CA MET A 132 -4.23 18.51 -6.62
C MET A 132 -4.69 19.96 -6.77
N ASP A 133 -5.76 20.38 -6.08
CA ASP A 133 -6.34 21.71 -6.25
C ASP A 133 -6.81 22.30 -4.92
N THR A 134 -7.13 23.59 -4.93
CA THR A 134 -7.77 24.26 -3.80
C THR A 134 -9.25 24.56 -4.07
N GLY A 135 -10.08 24.33 -3.06
CA GLY A 135 -11.54 24.49 -3.11
C GLY A 135 -12.02 25.78 -2.46
N ASP A 136 -13.20 25.74 -1.82
CA ASP A 136 -13.80 26.91 -1.17
C ASP A 136 -12.86 27.57 -0.14
N VAL A 137 -12.41 28.77 -0.52
CA VAL A 137 -11.40 29.56 0.19
C VAL A 137 -11.92 30.27 1.44
N TYR A 138 -13.24 30.22 1.69
CA TYR A 138 -13.90 30.85 2.83
C TYR A 138 -14.37 29.86 3.89
N TYR A 139 -14.26 28.56 3.64
CA TYR A 139 -14.76 27.48 4.50
C TYR A 139 -16.28 27.58 4.76
N GLY A 140 -17.00 28.27 3.87
CA GLY A 140 -18.40 28.59 4.08
C GLY A 140 -19.31 27.39 3.88
N LEU A 141 -18.91 26.44 3.04
CA LEU A 141 -19.78 25.33 2.66
C LEU A 141 -19.96 24.30 3.79
N TRP A 142 -18.86 23.92 4.46
CA TRP A 142 -18.83 22.85 5.45
C TRP A 142 -17.98 23.21 6.67
N PRO A 143 -18.37 24.22 7.46
CA PRO A 143 -17.54 24.76 8.55
C PRO A 143 -17.27 23.77 9.69
N GLU A 144 -18.11 22.74 9.86
CA GLU A 144 -17.93 21.70 10.88
C GLU A 144 -16.99 20.56 10.44
N TYR A 145 -16.53 20.57 9.19
CA TYR A 145 -15.77 19.47 8.58
C TYR A 145 -14.42 19.98 8.05
N PRO A 146 -13.44 20.31 8.90
CA PRO A 146 -12.23 21.06 8.54
C PRO A 146 -11.24 20.30 7.64
N TYR A 147 -11.62 19.14 7.10
CA TYR A 147 -10.88 18.36 6.12
C TYR A 147 -11.83 17.81 5.04
N TRP A 148 -12.88 18.56 4.70
CA TRP A 148 -13.79 18.20 3.63
C TRP A 148 -13.11 18.29 2.25
N VAL A 149 -13.52 17.45 1.31
CA VAL A 149 -12.88 17.31 -0.01
C VAL A 149 -13.88 17.42 -1.17
N ASP A 150 -13.43 17.98 -2.28
CA ASP A 150 -14.13 17.97 -3.57
C ASP A 150 -13.45 16.97 -4.52
N ILE A 151 -14.13 15.87 -4.85
CA ILE A 151 -13.62 14.81 -5.73
C ILE A 151 -13.86 15.19 -7.19
N TYR A 152 -12.84 15.06 -8.03
CA TYR A 152 -12.95 15.37 -9.45
C TYR A 152 -13.59 14.23 -10.26
N PHE A 153 -14.74 14.51 -10.86
CA PHE A 153 -15.52 13.60 -11.72
C PHE A 153 -15.26 13.81 -13.21
N GLY A 154 -14.22 14.56 -13.59
CA GLY A 154 -13.79 14.69 -14.98
C GLY A 154 -14.20 16.00 -15.66
N THR A 155 -13.92 16.07 -16.95
CA THR A 155 -14.29 17.21 -17.79
C THR A 155 -15.80 17.31 -17.91
N ALA A 156 -16.33 18.52 -17.86
CA ALA A 156 -17.74 18.83 -17.91
C ALA A 156 -18.38 18.28 -19.19
N ASN A 157 -19.20 17.25 -19.02
CA ASN A 157 -20.13 16.74 -20.02
C ASN A 157 -21.37 16.20 -19.29
N TYR A 158 -22.39 15.80 -20.03
CA TYR A 158 -23.65 15.32 -19.46
C TYR A 158 -23.45 14.18 -18.44
N TYR A 159 -22.66 13.17 -18.79
CA TYR A 159 -22.46 11.98 -17.96
C TYR A 159 -21.65 12.29 -16.70
N ASN A 160 -20.55 13.02 -16.83
CA ASN A 160 -19.70 13.38 -15.69
C ASN A 160 -20.44 14.28 -14.69
N ARG A 161 -21.28 15.21 -15.19
CA ARG A 161 -22.14 16.04 -14.35
C ARG A 161 -23.19 15.18 -13.63
N LEU A 162 -23.81 14.24 -14.34
CA LEU A 162 -24.79 13.34 -13.75
C LEU A 162 -24.15 12.48 -12.66
N ASP A 163 -22.96 11.95 -12.88
CA ASP A 163 -22.23 11.16 -11.89
C ASP A 163 -21.87 12.01 -10.66
N ALA A 164 -21.36 13.22 -10.84
CA ALA A 164 -21.07 14.14 -9.73
C ALA A 164 -22.34 14.51 -8.93
N ILE A 165 -23.46 14.73 -9.61
CA ILE A 165 -24.76 14.99 -8.97
C ILE A 165 -25.26 13.77 -8.20
N ASN A 166 -25.13 12.58 -8.78
CA ASN A 166 -25.57 11.32 -8.15
C ASN A 166 -24.72 10.96 -6.94
N PHE A 167 -23.42 11.28 -6.97
CA PHE A 167 -22.55 11.20 -5.79
C PHE A 167 -23.04 12.14 -4.69
N GLY A 168 -23.43 13.37 -5.06
CA GLY A 168 -24.07 14.30 -4.14
C GLY A 168 -23.11 14.73 -3.02
N THR A 169 -23.48 14.42 -1.78
CA THR A 169 -22.66 14.69 -0.60
C THR A 169 -22.58 13.43 0.25
N GLU A 170 -21.37 12.93 0.45
CA GLU A 170 -21.10 11.75 1.25
C GLU A 170 -20.20 12.05 2.44
N LYS A 171 -20.12 11.08 3.37
CA LYS A 171 -19.18 11.08 4.48
C LYS A 171 -18.02 10.17 4.18
N VAL A 172 -16.81 10.71 4.32
CA VAL A 172 -15.57 9.98 4.04
C VAL A 172 -14.63 10.06 5.24
N SER A 173 -13.98 8.94 5.51
CA SER A 173 -12.88 8.82 6.46
C SER A 173 -11.65 8.41 5.70
N TYR A 174 -10.52 9.04 6.00
CA TYR A 174 -9.27 8.81 5.30
C TYR A 174 -8.06 9.19 6.15
N TYR A 175 -6.90 8.74 5.70
CA TYR A 175 -5.62 9.03 6.35
C TYR A 175 -4.56 9.38 5.32
N TRP A 176 -3.50 10.04 5.77
CA TRP A 176 -2.31 10.29 4.97
C TRP A 176 -1.05 10.13 5.84
N ILE A 177 0.10 10.06 5.19
CA ILE A 177 1.39 9.81 5.83
C ILE A 177 2.34 10.93 5.43
N GLU A 178 3.01 11.50 6.41
CA GLU A 178 4.06 12.50 6.21
C GLU A 178 5.36 12.04 6.87
N GLU A 179 6.48 12.44 6.28
CA GLU A 179 7.80 12.30 6.91
C GLU A 179 7.86 13.20 8.15
N TRP A 180 8.32 12.64 9.27
CA TRP A 180 8.52 13.38 10.51
C TRP A 180 9.74 14.30 10.38
N ARG A 181 9.54 15.60 10.60
CA ARG A 181 10.56 16.65 10.47
C ARG A 181 10.65 17.49 11.73
#